data_AF-A0A377M1Y7-F1
#
_entry.id   AF-A0A377M1Y7-F1
#
_cell.length_a   1.000
_cell.length_b   1.000
_cell.length_c   1.000
_cell.angle_alpha   90.00
_cell.angle_beta   90.00
_cell.angle_gamma   90.00
#
_symmetry.space_group_name_H-M   'P 1'
#
loop_
_entity.id
_entity.type
_entity.pdbx_description
1 polymer ?
#
loop_
_entity_poly.entity_id
_entity_poly.type
_entity_poly.pdbx_seq_one_letter_code
_entity_poly.pdbx_strand_id
1 'polypeptide(L)'
;MMTSSRFTRWITVLALAATVAVALPARANTWPLPPAGSKVVGENRFHVVENNGGSLEAIAKKYNVGFLALLQANPGVDPYVPRAGSVLTIPLQTILPDAPREGS
;
A
#
# COMPACT_ATOMS: atom_id res chain seq x y z
N MET A 1 51.01 -19.64 3.38
CA MET A 1 49.62 -20.12 3.55
C MET A 1 49.10 -19.57 4.88
N MET A 2 47.84 -19.09 4.95
CA MET A 2 47.13 -18.49 6.11
C MET A 2 47.28 -16.97 6.38
N THR A 3 46.45 -16.15 5.71
CA THR A 3 45.98 -14.83 6.24
C THR A 3 44.61 -14.35 5.69
N SER A 4 43.97 -15.08 4.76
CA SER A 4 42.74 -14.63 4.08
C SER A 4 41.43 -14.71 4.90
N SER A 5 41.31 -15.59 5.90
CA SER A 5 40.01 -15.90 6.54
C SER A 5 39.46 -14.80 7.45
N ARG A 6 40.31 -13.92 7.99
CA ARG A 6 39.88 -12.80 8.86
C ARG A 6 39.21 -11.72 8.01
N PHE A 7 39.79 -11.39 6.88
CA PHE A 7 39.30 -10.34 5.97
C PHE A 7 37.95 -10.71 5.35
N THR A 8 37.79 -11.97 4.90
CA THR A 8 36.51 -12.47 4.37
C THR A 8 35.38 -12.41 5.40
N ARG A 9 35.67 -12.64 6.69
CA ARG A 9 34.69 -12.54 7.79
C ARG A 9 34.20 -11.11 8.01
N TRP A 10 35.07 -10.11 7.89
CA TRP A 10 34.66 -8.71 8.02
C TRP A 10 33.78 -8.27 6.87
N ILE A 11 34.08 -8.71 5.63
CA ILE A 11 33.26 -8.42 4.46
C ILE A 11 31.86 -9.04 4.59
N THR A 12 31.76 -10.31 5.04
CA THR A 12 30.45 -10.95 5.21
C THR A 12 29.62 -10.31 6.32
N VAL A 13 30.23 -9.90 7.43
CA VAL A 13 29.53 -9.18 8.52
C VAL A 13 29.03 -7.82 8.04
N LEU A 14 29.85 -7.06 7.30
CA LEU A 14 29.43 -5.77 6.76
C LEU A 14 28.31 -5.92 5.72
N ALA A 15 28.39 -6.92 4.84
CA ALA A 15 27.35 -7.20 3.86
C ALA A 15 26.02 -7.60 4.54
N LEU A 16 26.06 -8.40 5.61
CA LEU A 16 24.88 -8.78 6.39
C LEU A 16 24.28 -7.58 7.14
N ALA A 17 25.11 -6.75 7.77
CA ALA A 17 24.67 -5.54 8.45
C ALA A 17 24.01 -4.54 7.46
N ALA A 18 24.58 -4.41 6.26
CA ALA A 18 24.00 -3.58 5.21
C ALA A 18 22.64 -4.12 4.71
N THR A 19 22.48 -5.43 4.56
CA THR A 19 21.18 -6.02 4.16
C THR A 19 20.11 -5.81 5.22
N VAL A 20 20.45 -5.95 6.50
CA VAL A 20 19.52 -5.66 7.60
C VAL A 20 19.16 -4.17 7.66
N ALA A 21 20.15 -3.29 7.47
CA ALA A 21 19.91 -1.84 7.47
C ALA A 21 19.03 -1.35 6.31
N VAL A 22 18.98 -2.08 5.19
CA VAL A 22 18.16 -1.75 4.00
C VAL A 22 16.77 -2.39 4.04
N ALA A 23 16.43 -3.18 5.06
CA ALA A 23 15.10 -3.78 5.20
C ALA A 23 14.04 -2.69 5.46
N LEU A 24 13.33 -2.27 4.42
CA LEU A 24 12.24 -1.29 4.53
C LEU A 24 11.01 -1.94 5.18
N PRO A 25 10.35 -1.27 6.14
CA PRO A 25 9.10 -1.77 6.69
C PRO A 25 8.00 -1.77 5.63
N ALA A 26 7.20 -2.82 5.59
CA ALA A 26 5.96 -2.82 4.81
C ALA A 26 4.99 -1.79 5.39
N ARG A 27 4.35 -1.01 4.52
CA ARG A 27 3.33 -0.03 4.89
C ARG A 27 1.98 -0.53 4.44
N ALA A 28 1.08 -0.73 5.40
CA ALA A 28 -0.30 -1.08 5.16
C ALA A 28 -1.21 0.03 5.69
N ASN A 29 -2.43 0.09 5.16
CA ASN A 29 -3.47 0.94 5.74
C ASN A 29 -3.85 0.37 7.11
N THR A 30 -3.82 1.21 8.14
CA THR A 30 -4.23 0.86 9.50
C THR A 30 -5.42 1.73 9.90
N TRP A 31 -6.40 1.11 10.57
CA TRP A 31 -7.60 1.79 11.03
C TRP A 31 -7.82 1.49 12.52
N PRO A 32 -8.22 2.48 13.33
CA PRO A 32 -8.65 2.22 14.69
C PRO A 32 -9.90 1.34 14.68
N LEU A 33 -10.07 0.55 15.74
CA LEU A 33 -11.31 -0.21 15.91
C LEU A 33 -12.50 0.75 16.00
N PRO A 34 -13.62 0.44 15.33
CA PRO A 34 -14.80 1.27 15.40
C PRO A 34 -15.43 1.19 16.80
N PRO A 35 -16.24 2.20 17.21
CA PRO A 35 -17.01 2.13 18.44
C PRO A 35 -17.90 0.88 18.51
N ALA A 36 -18.26 0.46 19.72
CA ALA A 36 -19.14 -0.69 19.93
C ALA A 36 -20.44 -0.54 19.12
N GLY A 37 -20.80 -1.58 18.38
CA GLY A 37 -21.97 -1.61 17.49
C GLY A 37 -21.73 -1.06 16.08
N SER A 38 -20.60 -0.41 15.80
CA SER A 38 -20.24 0.00 14.44
C SER A 38 -19.32 -1.03 13.77
N LYS A 39 -19.49 -1.21 12.45
CA LYS A 39 -18.64 -2.03 11.59
C LYS A 39 -17.90 -1.21 10.54
N VAL A 40 -18.14 0.09 10.46
CA VAL A 40 -17.54 0.97 9.44
C VAL A 40 -16.19 1.47 9.91
N VAL A 41 -15.16 1.28 9.08
CA VAL A 41 -13.81 1.80 9.31
C VAL A 41 -13.29 2.53 8.08
N GLY A 42 -12.33 3.41 8.29
CA GLY A 42 -11.71 4.19 7.22
C GLY A 42 -12.60 5.29 6.67
N GLU A 43 -12.03 6.08 5.76
CA GLU A 43 -12.67 7.25 5.15
C GLU A 43 -12.27 7.33 3.68
N ASN A 44 -13.25 7.59 2.82
CA ASN A 44 -12.98 7.82 1.41
C ASN A 44 -12.11 9.08 1.23
N ARG A 45 -11.27 9.04 0.20
CA ARG A 45 -10.45 10.20 -0.20
C ARG A 45 -10.74 10.58 -1.63
N PHE A 46 -10.34 11.79 -2.01
CA PHE A 46 -10.42 12.26 -3.38
C PHE A 46 -9.01 12.45 -3.94
N HIS A 47 -8.81 12.00 -5.18
CA HIS A 47 -7.55 12.14 -5.89
C HIS A 47 -7.79 12.87 -7.21
N VAL A 48 -7.08 13.97 -7.42
CA VAL A 48 -7.09 14.68 -8.71
C VAL A 48 -6.05 14.01 -9.61
N VAL A 49 -6.47 13.57 -10.79
CA VAL A 49 -5.59 12.92 -11.77
C VAL A 49 -4.64 13.95 -12.35
N GLU A 50 -3.33 13.72 -12.18
CA GLU A 50 -2.29 14.56 -12.75
C GLU A 50 -2.18 14.35 -14.29
N ASN A 51 -1.58 15.29 -15.02
CA ASN A 51 -1.39 15.16 -16.48
C ASN A 51 -0.64 13.90 -16.90
N ASN A 52 0.24 13.40 -16.03
CA ASN A 52 0.99 12.14 -16.15
C ASN A 52 0.61 11.16 -15.03
N GLY A 53 -0.62 11.26 -14.50
CA GLY A 53 -1.07 10.57 -13.28
C GLY A 53 -1.12 9.05 -13.36
N GLY A 54 -0.81 8.46 -14.52
CA GLY A 54 -0.75 7.02 -14.73
C GLY A 54 -2.12 6.35 -14.82
N SER A 55 -2.11 5.02 -14.88
CA SER A 55 -3.32 4.21 -14.95
C SER A 55 -4.04 4.13 -13.60
N LEU A 56 -5.30 3.68 -13.62
CA LEU A 56 -6.05 3.34 -12.40
C LEU A 56 -5.33 2.27 -11.56
N GLU A 57 -4.56 1.37 -12.18
CA GLU A 57 -3.74 0.38 -11.46
C GLU A 57 -2.60 1.06 -10.67
N ALA A 58 -1.90 2.02 -11.28
CA ALA A 58 -0.84 2.76 -10.59
C ALA A 58 -1.39 3.57 -9.40
N ILE A 59 -2.56 4.19 -9.60
CA ILE A 59 -3.28 4.90 -8.54
C ILE A 59 -3.73 3.93 -7.44
N ALA A 60 -4.28 2.76 -7.80
CA ALA A 60 -4.69 1.74 -6.84
C ALA A 60 -3.52 1.28 -5.96
N LYS A 61 -2.34 1.04 -6.55
CA LYS A 61 -1.10 0.72 -5.82
C LYS A 61 -0.69 1.85 -4.88
N LYS A 62 -0.73 3.11 -5.33
CA LYS A 62 -0.40 4.29 -4.52
C LYS A 62 -1.24 4.38 -3.24
N TYR A 63 -2.53 4.05 -3.32
CA TYR A 63 -3.45 4.10 -2.18
C TYR A 63 -3.62 2.77 -1.44
N ASN A 64 -2.94 1.71 -1.89
CA ASN A 64 -3.10 0.35 -1.39
C ASN A 64 -4.58 -0.09 -1.36
N VAL A 65 -5.27 0.12 -2.48
CA VAL A 65 -6.66 -0.32 -2.71
C VAL A 65 -6.72 -1.32 -3.86
N GLY A 66 -7.74 -2.17 -3.86
CA GLY A 66 -7.96 -3.12 -4.96
C GLY A 66 -8.32 -2.40 -6.25
N PHE A 67 -7.74 -2.83 -7.38
CA PHE A 67 -8.04 -2.26 -8.70
C PHE A 67 -9.53 -2.28 -9.03
N LEU A 68 -10.21 -3.41 -8.78
CA LEU A 68 -11.64 -3.54 -9.04
C LEU A 68 -12.49 -2.64 -8.14
N ALA A 69 -12.12 -2.49 -6.87
CA ALA A 69 -12.82 -1.58 -5.96
C ALA A 69 -12.71 -0.12 -6.44
N LEU A 70 -11.52 0.27 -6.92
CA LEU A 70 -11.30 1.61 -7.46
C LEU A 70 -12.06 1.82 -8.78
N LEU A 71 -12.13 0.81 -9.65
CA LEU A 71 -12.91 0.85 -10.88
C LEU A 71 -14.42 0.97 -10.59
N GLN A 72 -14.94 0.20 -9.64
CA GLN A 72 -16.33 0.24 -9.22
C GLN A 72 -16.72 1.59 -8.59
N ALA A 73 -15.81 2.20 -7.83
CA ALA A 73 -16.03 3.51 -7.23
C ALA A 73 -16.05 4.67 -8.25
N ASN A 74 -15.52 4.46 -9.47
CA ASN A 74 -15.35 5.49 -10.49
C ASN A 74 -15.88 5.02 -11.87
N PRO A 75 -17.20 4.82 -12.01
CA PRO A 75 -17.78 4.33 -13.26
C PRO A 75 -17.53 5.29 -14.43
N GLY A 76 -17.18 4.73 -15.59
CA GLY A 76 -16.94 5.48 -16.83
C GLY A 76 -15.55 6.12 -16.95
N VAL A 77 -14.66 5.94 -15.96
CA VAL A 77 -13.25 6.35 -16.06
C VAL A 77 -12.46 5.33 -16.89
N ASP A 78 -11.64 5.82 -17.81
CA ASP A 78 -10.69 4.99 -18.58
C ASP A 78 -9.64 4.36 -17.64
N PRO A 79 -9.54 3.01 -17.56
CA PRO A 79 -8.59 2.31 -16.69
C PRO A 79 -7.11 2.57 -16.99
N TYR A 80 -6.78 2.87 -18.24
CA TYR A 80 -5.42 2.99 -18.72
C TYR A 80 -4.94 4.44 -18.73
N VAL A 81 -5.80 5.37 -19.15
CA VAL A 81 -5.48 6.80 -19.26
C VAL A 81 -6.62 7.66 -18.70
N PRO A 82 -6.81 7.71 -17.37
CA PRO A 82 -7.83 8.55 -16.76
C PRO A 82 -7.61 10.03 -17.15
N ARG A 83 -8.69 10.76 -17.36
CA ARG A 83 -8.64 12.16 -17.80
C ARG A 83 -7.94 13.02 -16.74
N ALA A 84 -6.89 13.74 -17.13
CA ALA A 84 -6.24 14.71 -16.25
C ALA A 84 -7.20 15.79 -15.74
N GLY A 85 -7.01 16.21 -14.48
CA GLY A 85 -7.89 17.15 -13.78
C GLY A 85 -9.22 16.54 -13.30
N SER A 86 -9.54 15.30 -13.68
CA SER A 86 -10.70 14.60 -13.12
C SER A 86 -10.44 14.20 -11.66
N VAL A 87 -11.53 14.05 -10.89
CA VAL A 87 -11.47 13.63 -9.48
C VAL A 87 -11.92 12.18 -9.38
N LEU A 88 -11.06 11.35 -8.79
CA LEU A 88 -11.37 9.97 -8.45
C LEU A 88 -11.73 9.86 -6.97
N THR A 89 -12.76 9.06 -6.68
CA THR A 89 -13.06 8.57 -5.33
C THR A 89 -12.15 7.39 -5.02
N ILE A 90 -11.39 7.49 -3.94
CA ILE A 90 -10.54 6.41 -3.41
C ILE A 90 -11.31 5.70 -2.28
N PRO A 91 -11.75 4.44 -2.49
CA PRO A 91 -12.62 3.73 -1.56
C PRO A 91 -11.82 3.09 -0.41
N LEU A 92 -11.40 3.90 0.55
CA LEU A 92 -10.71 3.44 1.77
C LEU A 92 -11.66 3.13 2.92
N GLN A 93 -12.95 3.48 2.79
CA GLN A 93 -13.97 3.13 3.76
C GLN A 93 -14.51 1.73 3.48
N THR A 94 -14.60 0.89 4.52
CA THR A 94 -15.11 -0.47 4.39
C THR A 94 -15.95 -0.88 5.60
N ILE A 95 -16.79 -1.89 5.39
CA ILE A 95 -17.57 -2.54 6.44
C ILE A 95 -16.83 -3.80 6.84
N LEU A 96 -16.43 -3.88 8.10
CA LEU A 96 -15.77 -5.06 8.64
C LEU A 96 -16.73 -6.27 8.67
N PRO A 97 -16.26 -7.47 8.32
CA PRO A 97 -17.08 -8.68 8.33
C PRO A 97 -17.56 -9.02 9.74
N ASP A 98 -18.60 -9.85 9.83
CA ASP A 98 -19.11 -10.36 11.09
C ASP A 98 -18.26 -11.54 11.58
N ALA A 99 -17.11 -11.20 12.16
CA ALA A 99 -16.13 -12.15 12.66
C ALA A 99 -15.40 -11.57 13.88
N PRO A 100 -14.82 -12.41 14.75
CA PRO A 100 -13.95 -11.97 15.84
C PRO A 100 -12.85 -11.01 15.34
N ARG A 101 -12.50 -10.00 16.14
CA ARG A 101 -11.49 -8.98 15.80
C ARG A 101 -10.09 -9.42 16.24
N GLU A 102 -9.75 -10.67 15.96
CA GLU A 102 -8.51 -11.31 16.38
C GLU A 102 -7.74 -11.75 15.14
N GLY A 103 -6.43 -11.46 15.10
CA GLY A 103 -5.55 -11.98 14.07
C GLY A 103 -5.35 -13.49 14.26
N SER A 104 -4.94 -14.17 13.18
CA SER A 104 -4.49 -15.56 13.26
C SER A 104 -3.09 -15.68 13.84
#